data_AF-A0A953WME5-F1
#
_entry.id   AF-A0A953WME5-F1
#
_cell.length_a   1.000
_cell.length_b   1.000
_cell.length_c   1.000
_cell.angle_alpha   90.00
_cell.angle_beta   90.00
_cell.angle_gamma   90.00
#
_symmetry.space_group_name_H-M   'P 1'
#
loop_
_entity.id
_entity.type
_entity.pdbx_description
1 polymer ?
#
loop_
_entity_poly.entity_id
_entity_poly.type
_entity_poly.pdbx_seq_one_letter_code
_entity_poly.pdbx_strand_id
1 'polypeptide(L)' 'MPGAVARTSTFALNNATLPFVLKLADLGPKAAIEADAGLRNGVNVAEGKIRHRAVAEAVGMPYVAY' A
#
# COMPACT_ATOMS: atom_id res chain seq x y z
N MET A 1 21.19 -7.74 -3.76
CA MET A 1 19.88 -7.05 -3.64
C MET A 1 18.92 -7.55 -4.72
N PRO A 2 17.59 -7.48 -4.53
CA PRO A 2 16.59 -8.04 -5.46
C PRO A 2 16.72 -7.52 -6.91
N GLY A 3 17.20 -6.29 -7.10
CA GLY A 3 17.42 -5.71 -8.43
C GLY A 3 18.45 -6.45 -9.30
N ALA A 4 19.37 -7.23 -8.71
CA ALA A 4 20.36 -7.99 -9.47
C ALA A 4 19.78 -9.26 -10.14
N VAL A 5 18.58 -9.69 -9.72
CA VAL A 5 17.91 -10.92 -10.19
C VAL A 5 16.48 -10.60 -10.62
N ALA A 6 16.35 -9.62 -11.53
CA ALA A 6 15.08 -9.00 -11.91
C ALA A 6 13.97 -10.01 -12.26
N ARG A 7 14.29 -11.08 -13.02
CA ARG A 7 13.30 -12.12 -13.37
C ARG A 7 12.72 -12.78 -12.12
N THR A 8 13.57 -13.28 -11.24
CA THR A 8 13.15 -13.96 -10.00
C THR A 8 12.42 -13.00 -9.06
N SER A 9 12.95 -11.79 -8.87
CA SER A 9 12.35 -10.78 -8.00
C SER A 9 10.98 -10.30 -8.50
N THR A 10 10.79 -10.20 -9.82
CA THR A 10 9.50 -9.85 -10.41
C THR A 10 8.45 -10.90 -10.12
N PHE A 11 8.76 -12.18 -10.33
CA PHE A 11 7.83 -13.26 -9.98
C PHE A 11 7.52 -13.28 -8.48
N ALA A 12 8.55 -13.11 -7.63
CA ALA A 12 8.35 -13.08 -6.19
C ALA A 12 7.43 -11.93 -5.75
N LEU A 13 7.68 -10.70 -6.22
CA LEU A 13 6.88 -9.53 -5.87
C LEU A 13 5.46 -9.65 -6.40
N ASN A 14 5.30 -10.00 -7.68
CA ASN A 14 3.98 -10.11 -8.30
C ASN A 14 3.12 -11.19 -7.63
N ASN A 15 3.69 -12.34 -7.28
CA ASN A 15 2.94 -13.38 -6.58
C ASN A 15 2.45 -12.91 -5.20
N ALA A 16 3.24 -12.08 -4.51
CA ALA A 16 2.85 -11.51 -3.22
C ALA A 16 1.81 -10.39 -3.34
N THR A 17 1.88 -9.57 -4.41
CA THR A 17 1.01 -8.40 -4.59
C THR A 17 -0.27 -8.69 -5.35
N LEU A 18 -0.31 -9.75 -6.17
CA LEU A 18 -1.43 -10.08 -7.05
C LEU A 18 -2.80 -10.13 -6.33
N PRO A 19 -2.95 -10.76 -5.14
CA PRO A 19 -4.24 -10.79 -4.45
C PRO A 19 -4.77 -9.39 -4.08
N PHE A 20 -3.87 -8.47 -3.73
CA PHE A 20 -4.20 -7.09 -3.38
C PHE A 20 -4.57 -6.27 -4.61
N VAL A 21 -3.84 -6.45 -5.72
CA VAL A 21 -4.12 -5.79 -7.00
C VAL A 21 -5.49 -6.17 -7.53
N LEU A 22 -5.85 -7.46 -7.49
CA LEU A 22 -7.17 -7.93 -7.92
C LEU A 22 -8.28 -7.32 -7.05
N LYS A 23 -8.11 -7.33 -5.72
CA LYS A 23 -9.09 -6.73 -4.81
C LYS A 23 -9.31 -5.23 -5.06
N LEU A 24 -8.23 -4.49 -5.32
CA LEU A 24 -8.30 -3.08 -5.69
C LEU A 24 -9.02 -2.86 -7.01
N ALA A 25 -8.79 -3.73 -8.00
CA ALA A 25 -9.44 -3.65 -9.31
C ALA A 25 -10.94 -3.96 -9.22
N ASP A 26 -11.32 -4.97 -8.44
CA ASP A 26 -12.71 -5.43 -8.34
C ASP A 26 -13.60 -4.49 -7.51
N LEU A 27 -13.07 -3.96 -6.40
CA LEU A 27 -13.86 -3.18 -5.42
C LEU A 27 -13.64 -1.67 -5.54
N GLY A 28 -12.59 -1.25 -6.24
CA GLY A 28 -12.05 0.10 -6.14
C GLY A 28 -11.33 0.35 -4.81
N PRO A 29 -10.58 1.46 -4.70
CA PRO A 29 -9.64 1.68 -3.62
C PRO A 29 -10.29 1.79 -2.24
N LYS A 30 -11.39 2.56 -2.11
CA LYS A 30 -12.04 2.80 -0.82
C LYS A 30 -12.58 1.50 -0.20
N ALA A 31 -13.41 0.78 -0.96
CA ALA A 31 -14.01 -0.46 -0.47
C ALA A 31 -12.96 -1.57 -0.24
N ALA A 32 -11.93 -1.66 -1.10
CA ALA A 32 -10.84 -2.61 -0.90
C ALA A 32 -10.03 -2.35 0.38
N ILE A 33 -9.73 -1.08 0.68
CA ILE A 33 -9.02 -0.69 1.92
C ILE A 33 -9.88 -0.95 3.15
N GLU A 34 -11.20 -0.67 3.08
CA GLU A 34 -12.12 -0.95 4.18
C GLU A 34 -12.25 -2.46 4.45
N ALA A 35 -12.20 -3.28 3.40
CA ALA A 35 -12.35 -4.73 3.48
C ALA A 35 -11.06 -5.50 3.83
N ASP A 36 -9.88 -4.87 3.80
CA ASP A 36 -8.59 -5.55 3.97
C ASP A 36 -7.64 -4.76 4.89
N ALA A 37 -7.37 -5.31 6.07
CA ALA A 37 -6.48 -4.68 7.05
C ALA A 37 -5.02 -4.56 6.54
N GLY A 38 -4.57 -5.47 5.68
CA GLY A 38 -3.26 -5.40 5.04
C GLY A 38 -3.15 -4.20 4.10
N LEU A 39 -4.17 -3.99 3.26
CA LEU A 39 -4.25 -2.78 2.41
C LEU A 39 -4.36 -1.51 3.26
N ARG A 40 -5.21 -1.49 4.29
CA ARG A 40 -5.38 -0.35 5.19
C ARG A 40 -4.07 0.09 5.84
N ASN A 41 -3.30 -0.88 6.34
CA ASN A 41 -2.02 -0.59 6.98
C ASN A 41 -0.96 -0.08 5.98
N GLY A 42 -1.14 -0.34 4.67
CA GLY A 42 -0.25 0.13 3.61
C GLY A 42 -0.55 1.55 3.09
N VAL A 43 -1.62 2.22 3.55
CA VAL A 43 -2.00 3.55 3.05
C VAL A 43 -1.10 4.64 3.63
N ASN A 44 -0.29 5.27 2.78
CA ASN A 44 0.52 6.42 3.17
C ASN A 44 -0.19 7.76 3.03
N VAL A 45 -0.95 7.95 1.95
CA VAL A 45 -1.63 9.21 1.62
C VAL A 45 -3.00 8.89 1.03
N ALA A 46 -4.02 9.61 1.50
CA ALA A 46 -5.35 9.60 0.90
C ALA A 46 -6.05 10.94 1.14
N GLU A 47 -6.79 11.43 0.14
CA GLU A 47 -7.55 12.69 0.23
C GLU A 47 -6.70 13.90 0.65
N GLY A 48 -5.45 13.96 0.18
CA GLY A 48 -4.51 15.03 0.52
C GLY A 48 -3.94 14.99 1.95
N LYS A 49 -4.22 13.93 2.71
CA LYS A 49 -3.77 13.76 4.10
C LYS A 49 -2.77 12.62 4.22
N ILE A 50 -1.79 12.75 5.11
CA ILE A 50 -0.87 11.66 5.44
C ILE A 50 -1.55 10.72 6.43
N ARG A 51 -1.69 9.45 6.02
CA ARG A 51 -2.40 8.37 6.73
C ARG A 51 -1.46 7.36 7.38
N HIS A 52 -0.15 7.49 7.17
CA HIS A 52 0.87 6.68 7.82
C HIS A 52 1.69 7.50 8.80
N ARG A 53 1.62 7.14 10.09
CA ARG A 53 2.20 7.92 11.20
C ARG A 53 3.71 8.18 11.03
N ALA A 54 4.49 7.14 10.74
CA ALA A 54 5.94 7.31 10.60
C ALA A 54 6.33 8.21 9.41
N VAL A 55 5.50 8.28 8.37
CA VAL A 55 5.75 9.19 7.23
C VAL A 55 5.50 10.61 7.67
N ALA A 56 4.37 10.87 8.35
CA ALA A 56 4.02 12.18 8.88
C ALA A 56 5.10 12.75 9.81
N GLU A 57 5.60 11.92 10.73
CA GLU A 57 6.70 12.27 11.63
C GLU A 57 8.01 12.57 10.87
N ALA A 58 8.37 11.75 9.87
CA ALA A 58 9.59 11.94 9.10
C ALA A 58 9.62 13.21 8.25
N VAL A 59 8.45 13.65 7.74
CA VAL A 59 8.35 14.85 6.88
C VAL A 59 7.83 16.09 7.63
N GLY A 60 7.59 16.00 8.94
CA GLY A 60 7.13 17.13 9.76
C GLY A 60 5.71 17.62 9.43
N MET A 61 4.83 16.73 8.98
CA MET A 61 3.45 17.06 8.57
C MET A 61 2.41 16.40 9.48
N PRO A 62 1.15 16.90 9.53
CA PRO A 62 0.11 16.31 10.36
C PRO A 62 -0.27 14.88 9.93
N TYR A 63 -0.38 13.98 10.91
CA TYR A 63 -0.97 12.65 10.74
C TYR A 63 -2.49 12.70 10.90
N VAL A 64 -3.23 12.04 10.00
CA VAL A 64 -4.68 11.84 10.12
C VAL A 64 -4.99 10.37 9.90
N ALA A 65 -5.55 9.69 10.90
CA ALA A 65 -5.94 8.28 10.78
C ALA A 65 -6.88 8.06 9.59
N TYR A 66 -6.67 6.98 8.82
CA TYR A 66 -7.50 6.63 7.65
C TYR A 66 -8.95 6.39 8.04
#